data_AF-H0USY6-F1
#
_entry.id   AF-H0USY6-F1
#
_cell.length_a   1.000
_cell.length_b   1.000
_cell.length_c   1.000
_cell.angle_alpha   90.00
_cell.angle_beta   90.00
_cell.angle_gamma   90.00
#
_symmetry.space_group_name_H-M   'P 1'
#
loop_
_entity.id
_entity.type
_entity.pdbx_description
1 polymer ?
#
loop_
_entity_poly.entity_id
_entity_poly.type
_entity_poly.pdbx_seq_one_letter_code
_entity_poly.pdbx_strand_id
1 'polypeptide(L)'
;MGEELREEERGEVRSELITKGEKKLVLIRWNTGKTSAGRLFGRYGPGGRPEFFKLLFGAVAGSLREQFGPDGENIFNRIRDSEKFRETSRELFDGLKKWFFEEAVPRYNLERGDIFMISTELVLDPDTGELLWNRDKTQLIYWIRSDR
;
A
#
# COMPACT_ATOMS: atom_id res chain seq x y z
N MET A 1 23.37 16.24 2.95
CA MET A 1 21.95 16.52 3.26
C MET A 1 21.03 16.38 2.03
N GLY A 2 21.33 15.44 1.11
CA GLY A 2 20.58 15.28 -0.15
C GLY A 2 20.25 13.82 -0.50
N GLU A 3 20.56 12.88 0.39
CA GLU A 3 20.26 11.46 0.22
C GLU A 3 19.03 11.03 1.02
N GLU A 4 18.86 11.52 2.26
CA GLU A 4 17.66 11.26 3.08
C GLU A 4 16.35 11.72 2.42
N LEU A 5 16.36 12.87 1.73
CA LEU A 5 15.18 13.36 0.99
C LEU A 5 14.83 12.50 -0.23
N ARG A 6 15.78 11.75 -0.81
CA ARG A 6 15.53 10.90 -1.99
C ARG A 6 14.92 9.55 -1.62
N GLU A 7 15.18 9.04 -0.43
CA GLU A 7 14.60 7.78 0.05
C GLU A 7 13.13 7.95 0.45
N GLU A 8 12.75 9.07 1.07
CA GLU A 8 11.35 9.37 1.39
C GLU A 8 10.46 9.55 0.14
N GLU A 9 11.04 9.91 -1.02
CA GLU A 9 10.29 10.07 -2.27
C GLU A 9 9.93 8.74 -2.95
N ARG A 10 10.67 7.66 -2.64
CA ARG A 10 10.46 6.32 -3.20
C ARG A 10 9.77 5.41 -2.17
N GLY A 11 8.56 5.77 -1.76
CA GLY A 11 7.62 4.93 -0.99
C GLY A 11 8.29 3.82 -0.18
N GLU A 12 8.84 4.15 0.99
CA GLU A 12 9.52 3.19 1.85
C GLU A 12 8.53 2.10 2.31
N VAL A 13 8.92 0.84 2.16
CA VAL A 13 8.18 -0.30 2.71
C VAL A 13 9.04 -0.90 3.80
N ARG A 14 8.52 -0.93 5.03
CA ARG A 14 9.14 -1.66 6.14
C ARG A 14 8.25 -2.82 6.53
N SER A 15 8.85 -3.96 6.82
CA SER A 15 8.09 -5.13 7.26
C SER A 15 8.66 -5.75 8.52
N GLU A 16 7.77 -6.35 9.32
CA GLU A 16 8.16 -7.10 10.51
C GLU A 16 7.28 -8.34 10.68
N LEU A 17 7.89 -9.44 11.12
CA LEU A 17 7.16 -10.64 11.53
C LEU A 17 6.52 -10.42 12.90
N ILE A 18 5.20 -10.53 12.95
CA ILE A 18 4.42 -10.48 14.19
C ILE A 18 3.80 -11.84 14.48
N THR A 19 3.69 -12.18 15.76
CA THR A 19 3.04 -13.41 16.22
C THR A 19 1.70 -13.07 16.84
N LYS A 20 0.61 -13.63 16.30
CA LYS A 20 -0.75 -13.47 16.85
C LYS A 20 -1.33 -14.86 17.13
N GLY A 21 -1.29 -15.27 18.40
CA GLY A 21 -1.55 -16.65 18.78
C GLY A 21 -0.46 -17.57 18.22
N GLU A 22 -0.85 -18.63 17.50
CA GLU A 22 0.07 -19.57 16.85
C GLU A 22 0.43 -19.16 15.41
N LYS A 23 -0.17 -18.08 14.88
CA LYS A 23 0.06 -17.62 13.51
C LYS A 23 1.21 -16.63 13.42
N LYS A 24 2.09 -16.83 12.44
CA LYS A 24 3.07 -15.83 11.99
C LYS A 24 2.44 -14.98 10.90
N LEU A 25 2.34 -13.68 11.15
CA LEU A 25 1.81 -12.70 10.19
C LEU A 25 2.92 -11.72 9.83
N VAL A 26 2.80 -11.08 8.68
CA VAL A 26 3.70 -10.00 8.26
C VAL A 26 2.97 -8.68 8.41
N LEU A 27 3.46 -7.84 9.32
CA LEU A 27 3.05 -6.43 9.35
C LEU A 27 3.85 -5.68 8.29
N ILE A 28 3.14 -5.01 7.39
CA ILE A 28 3.71 -4.22 6.30
C ILE A 28 3.34 -2.77 6.54
N ARG A 29 4.34 -1.94 6.83
CA ARG A 29 4.21 -0.48 6.79
C ARG A 29 4.41 -0.06 5.36
N TRP A 30 3.30 0.24 4.69
CA TRP A 30 3.26 0.51 3.27
C TRP A 30 3.09 2.00 2.99
N ASN A 31 3.93 2.51 2.09
CA ASN A 31 3.85 3.85 1.55
C ASN A 31 3.64 3.80 0.03
N THR A 32 2.68 4.57 -0.50
CA THR A 32 2.39 4.60 -1.93
C THR A 32 3.45 5.33 -2.78
N GLY A 33 4.38 6.04 -2.14
CA GLY A 33 5.18 7.08 -2.77
C GLY A 33 4.33 8.30 -3.16
N LYS A 34 5.00 9.34 -3.68
CA LYS A 34 4.31 10.50 -4.27
C LYS A 34 3.50 10.06 -5.49
N THR A 35 2.20 10.30 -5.45
CA THR A 35 1.25 9.93 -6.50
C THR A 35 0.12 10.96 -6.61
N SER A 36 -0.84 10.71 -7.51
CA SER A 36 -2.06 11.50 -7.66
C SER A 36 -3.28 10.59 -7.64
N ALA A 37 -4.46 11.14 -7.39
CA ALA A 37 -5.69 10.35 -7.26
C ALA A 37 -6.00 9.61 -8.57
N GLY A 38 -5.74 10.27 -9.71
CA GLY A 38 -5.87 9.67 -11.03
C GLY A 38 -4.92 8.48 -11.19
N ARG A 39 -3.65 8.63 -10.83
CA ARG A 39 -2.66 7.56 -10.99
C ARG A 39 -2.89 6.38 -10.04
N LEU A 40 -3.17 6.66 -8.78
CA LEU A 40 -3.36 5.64 -7.74
C LEU A 40 -4.65 4.85 -7.95
N PHE A 41 -5.79 5.51 -8.19
CA PHE A 41 -7.12 4.87 -8.25
C PHE A 41 -7.72 4.78 -9.65
N GLY A 42 -7.23 5.56 -10.61
CA GLY A 42 -7.75 5.62 -11.97
C GLY A 42 -7.05 4.66 -12.93
N ARG A 43 -7.51 4.61 -14.18
CA ARG A 43 -7.02 3.68 -15.23
C ARG A 43 -5.77 4.20 -15.96
N TYR A 44 -4.81 4.76 -15.23
CA TYR A 44 -3.62 5.41 -15.83
C TYR A 44 -2.33 4.59 -15.70
N GLY A 45 -2.37 3.41 -15.07
CA GLY A 45 -1.21 2.50 -14.99
C GLY A 45 -1.07 1.58 -16.23
N PRO A 46 0.01 0.77 -16.28
CA PRO A 46 0.24 -0.17 -17.38
C PRO A 46 -0.97 -1.09 -17.61
N GLY A 47 -1.45 -1.15 -18.86
CA GLY A 47 -2.63 -1.95 -19.23
C GLY A 47 -3.96 -1.39 -18.73
N GLY A 48 -4.05 -0.10 -18.38
CA GLY A 48 -5.28 0.57 -17.95
C GLY A 48 -5.71 0.21 -16.52
N ARG A 49 -4.79 -0.30 -15.70
CA ARG A 49 -5.04 -0.69 -14.31
C ARG A 49 -4.60 0.42 -13.33
N PRO A 50 -5.27 0.56 -12.18
CA PRO A 50 -4.80 1.45 -11.11
C PRO A 50 -3.39 1.09 -10.67
N GLU A 51 -2.53 2.10 -10.46
CA GLU A 51 -1.17 1.86 -9.98
C GLU A 51 -1.16 1.23 -8.58
N PHE A 52 -2.23 1.45 -7.80
CA PHE A 52 -2.46 0.83 -6.50
C PHE A 52 -2.05 -0.65 -6.45
N PHE A 53 -2.52 -1.49 -7.38
CA PHE A 53 -2.23 -2.93 -7.34
C PHE A 53 -0.76 -3.24 -7.61
N LYS A 54 -0.12 -2.49 -8.50
CA LYS A 54 1.32 -2.64 -8.77
C LYS A 54 2.13 -2.34 -7.51
N LEU A 55 1.79 -1.23 -6.83
CA LEU A 55 2.46 -0.81 -5.60
C LEU A 55 2.21 -1.81 -4.46
N LEU A 56 0.97 -2.25 -4.29
CA LEU A 56 0.59 -3.24 -3.28
C LEU A 56 1.35 -4.56 -3.49
N PHE A 57 1.37 -5.07 -4.72
CA PHE A 57 2.03 -6.34 -5.02
C PHE A 57 3.54 -6.23 -4.83
N GLY A 58 4.13 -5.10 -5.19
CA GLY A 58 5.53 -4.81 -4.92
C GLY A 58 5.84 -4.81 -3.42
N ALA A 59 5.00 -4.14 -2.61
CA ALA A 59 5.17 -4.08 -1.16
C ALA A 59 5.02 -5.47 -0.50
N VAL A 60 4.02 -6.26 -0.90
CA VAL A 60 3.80 -7.62 -0.39
C VAL A 60 4.96 -8.54 -0.77
N ALA A 61 5.37 -8.57 -2.04
CA ALA A 61 6.46 -9.41 -2.50
C ALA A 61 7.79 -9.04 -1.84
N GLY A 62 8.07 -7.73 -1.71
CA GLY A 62 9.25 -7.22 -1.03
C GLY A 62 9.29 -7.60 0.44
N SER A 63 8.18 -7.41 1.16
CA SER A 63 8.07 -7.76 2.58
C SER A 63 8.23 -9.25 2.84
N LEU A 64 7.63 -10.10 2.00
CA LEU A 64 7.79 -11.55 2.12
C LEU A 64 9.25 -11.96 1.88
N ARG A 65 9.92 -11.39 0.89
CA ARG A 65 11.34 -11.66 0.64
C ARG A 65 12.23 -11.19 1.78
N GLU A 66 11.93 -10.03 2.37
CA GLU A 66 12.65 -9.50 3.52
C GLU A 66 12.53 -10.44 4.74
N GLN A 67 11.31 -10.89 5.05
CA GLN A 67 11.04 -11.69 6.25
C GLN A 67 11.36 -13.19 6.11
N PHE A 68 11.25 -13.75 4.91
CA PHE A 68 11.42 -15.20 4.67
C PHE A 68 12.58 -15.53 3.73
N GLY A 69 13.38 -14.53 3.31
CA GLY A 69 14.49 -14.74 2.39
C GLY A 69 14.04 -15.25 1.02
N PRO A 70 14.78 -16.20 0.40
CA PRO A 70 14.42 -16.76 -0.92
C PRO A 70 13.03 -17.41 -0.96
N ASP A 71 12.56 -17.99 0.15
CA ASP A 71 11.24 -18.60 0.23
C ASP A 71 10.09 -17.58 0.16
N GLY A 72 10.36 -16.29 0.43
CA GLY A 72 9.37 -15.24 0.30
C GLY A 72 8.79 -15.13 -1.11
N GLU A 73 9.58 -15.43 -2.15
CA GLU A 73 9.10 -15.45 -3.53
C GLU A 73 8.18 -16.63 -3.80
N ASN A 74 8.48 -17.80 -3.23
CA ASN A 74 7.62 -18.98 -3.31
C ASN A 74 6.28 -18.73 -2.59
N ILE A 75 6.33 -18.12 -1.40
CA ILE A 75 5.14 -17.72 -0.64
C ILE A 75 4.30 -16.74 -1.45
N PHE A 76 4.93 -15.68 -2.00
CA PHE A 76 4.21 -14.68 -2.80
C PHE A 76 3.53 -15.32 -4.02
N ASN A 77 4.23 -16.15 -4.78
CA ASN A 77 3.66 -16.82 -5.95
C ASN A 77 2.49 -17.73 -5.58
N ARG A 78 2.53 -18.38 -4.41
CA ARG A 78 1.42 -19.19 -3.88
C ARG A 78 0.21 -18.33 -3.53
N ILE A 79 0.40 -17.23 -2.79
CA ILE A 79 -0.72 -16.44 -2.26
C ILE A 79 -1.30 -15.44 -3.27
N ARG A 80 -0.49 -14.91 -4.20
CA ARG A 80 -0.93 -13.86 -5.14
C ARG A 80 -2.13 -14.28 -5.97
N ASP A 81 -2.22 -15.58 -6.26
CA ASP A 81 -3.29 -16.18 -7.05
C ASP A 81 -4.39 -16.83 -6.20
N SER A 82 -4.28 -16.77 -4.86
CA SER A 82 -5.32 -17.27 -3.95
C SER A 82 -6.59 -16.40 -4.05
N GLU A 83 -7.74 -17.04 -3.86
CA GLU A 83 -9.03 -16.35 -3.81
C GLU A 83 -9.04 -15.29 -2.70
N LYS A 84 -8.47 -15.63 -1.54
CA LYS A 84 -8.45 -14.74 -0.37
C LYS A 84 -7.63 -13.48 -0.60
N PHE A 85 -6.47 -13.59 -1.25
CA PHE A 85 -5.66 -12.41 -1.59
C PHE A 85 -6.36 -11.54 -2.63
N ARG A 86 -7.04 -12.15 -3.62
CA ARG A 86 -7.81 -11.42 -4.64
C ARG A 86 -9.01 -10.68 -4.05
N GLU A 87 -9.72 -11.29 -3.12
CA GLU A 87 -10.83 -10.68 -2.38
C GLU A 87 -10.33 -9.51 -1.54
N THR A 88 -9.41 -9.77 -0.61
CA THR A 88 -8.97 -8.77 0.37
C THR A 88 -8.15 -7.62 -0.25
N SER A 89 -7.40 -7.85 -1.34
CA SER A 89 -6.74 -6.76 -2.08
C SER A 89 -7.74 -5.84 -2.79
N ARG A 90 -8.89 -6.36 -3.24
CA ARG A 90 -9.97 -5.53 -3.80
C ARG A 90 -10.70 -4.77 -2.70
N GLU A 91 -10.99 -5.41 -1.58
CA GLU A 91 -11.59 -4.75 -0.42
C GLU A 91 -10.70 -3.61 0.10
N LEU A 92 -9.39 -3.84 0.18
CA LEU A 92 -8.42 -2.79 0.52
C LEU A 92 -8.45 -1.66 -0.51
N PHE A 93 -8.47 -1.96 -1.82
CA PHE A 93 -8.55 -0.95 -2.87
C PHE A 93 -9.81 -0.09 -2.74
N ASP A 94 -10.97 -0.72 -2.63
CA ASP A 94 -12.26 -0.02 -2.53
C ASP A 94 -12.37 0.75 -1.21
N GLY A 95 -11.93 0.16 -0.11
CA GLY A 95 -11.92 0.79 1.21
C GLY A 95 -11.01 2.01 1.28
N LEU A 96 -9.78 1.90 0.78
CA LEU A 96 -8.80 2.98 0.79
C LEU A 96 -9.18 4.09 -0.21
N LYS A 97 -9.78 3.73 -1.35
CA LYS A 97 -10.37 4.67 -2.29
C LYS A 97 -11.53 5.43 -1.67
N LYS A 98 -12.45 4.73 -1.00
CA LYS A 98 -13.60 5.33 -0.32
C LYS A 98 -13.14 6.31 0.76
N TRP A 99 -12.27 5.86 1.66
CA TRP A 99 -11.66 6.70 2.69
C TRP A 99 -10.99 7.95 2.10
N PHE A 100 -10.22 7.78 1.02
CA PHE A 100 -9.55 8.91 0.38
C PHE A 100 -10.56 9.97 -0.12
N PHE A 101 -11.58 9.56 -0.88
CA PHE A 101 -12.52 10.51 -1.49
C PHE A 101 -13.57 11.05 -0.53
N GLU A 102 -14.02 10.27 0.45
CA GLU A 102 -15.09 10.67 1.37
C GLU A 102 -14.58 11.37 2.62
N GLU A 103 -13.33 11.11 3.04
CA GLU A 103 -12.78 11.67 4.28
C GLU A 103 -11.56 12.53 4.03
N ALA A 104 -10.53 12.02 3.33
CA ALA A 104 -9.28 12.74 3.19
C ALA A 104 -9.44 13.98 2.27
N VAL A 105 -10.08 13.83 1.12
CA VAL A 105 -10.31 14.92 0.17
C VAL A 105 -11.07 16.08 0.81
N PRO A 106 -12.24 15.89 1.47
CA PRO A 106 -12.94 16.99 2.12
C PRO A 106 -12.18 17.59 3.31
N ARG A 107 -11.52 16.75 4.12
CA ARG A 107 -10.79 17.20 5.32
C ARG A 107 -9.61 18.12 4.99
N TYR A 108 -8.91 17.84 3.89
CA TYR A 108 -7.71 18.59 3.49
C TYR A 108 -7.92 19.49 2.27
N ASN A 109 -9.16 19.60 1.78
CA ASN A 109 -9.53 20.38 0.59
C ASN A 109 -8.64 20.09 -0.63
N LEU A 110 -8.47 18.80 -0.93
CA LEU A 110 -7.64 18.35 -2.03
C LEU A 110 -8.33 18.58 -3.37
N GLU A 111 -7.55 19.06 -4.34
CA GLU A 111 -8.00 19.30 -5.71
C GLU A 111 -7.53 18.22 -6.69
N ARG A 112 -8.15 18.25 -7.87
CA ARG A 112 -7.76 17.39 -8.97
C ARG A 112 -6.37 17.79 -9.47
N GLY A 113 -5.37 17.00 -9.11
CA GLY A 113 -3.98 17.21 -9.52
C GLY A 113 -3.02 17.35 -8.35
N ASP A 114 -3.54 17.44 -7.12
CA ASP A 114 -2.72 17.43 -5.93
C ASP A 114 -1.90 16.14 -5.83
N ILE A 115 -0.65 16.33 -5.43
CA ILE A 115 0.28 15.24 -5.18
C ILE A 115 0.20 14.89 -3.71
N PHE A 116 0.08 13.60 -3.44
CA PHE A 116 0.00 13.06 -2.10
C PHE A 116 0.67 11.70 -2.03
N MET A 117 0.71 11.20 -0.81
CA MET A 117 1.26 9.91 -0.43
C MET A 117 0.38 9.36 0.68
N ILE A 118 0.03 8.09 0.58
CA ILE A 118 -0.69 7.38 1.65
C ILE A 118 0.31 6.48 2.34
N SER A 119 0.38 6.60 3.67
CA SER A 119 1.12 5.69 4.54
C SER A 119 0.12 4.91 5.40
N THR A 120 0.24 3.59 5.44
CA THR A 120 -0.67 2.73 6.20
C THR A 120 0.02 1.46 6.66
N GLU A 121 -0.62 0.76 7.60
CA GLU A 121 -0.25 -0.60 7.97
C GLU A 121 -1.18 -1.62 7.32
N LEU A 122 -0.60 -2.72 6.85
CA LEU A 122 -1.29 -3.92 6.38
C LEU A 122 -0.81 -5.12 7.18
N VAL A 123 -1.68 -6.08 7.45
CA VAL A 123 -1.31 -7.36 8.06
C VAL A 123 -1.59 -8.47 7.06
N LEU A 124 -0.56 -9.21 6.70
CA LEU A 124 -0.63 -10.32 5.76
C LEU A 124 -0.50 -11.66 6.48
N ASP A 125 -1.43 -12.57 6.22
CA ASP A 125 -1.29 -13.99 6.54
C ASP A 125 -0.58 -14.70 5.37
N PRO A 126 0.67 -15.16 5.54
CA PRO A 126 1.46 -15.78 4.47
C PRO A 126 0.97 -17.17 4.05
N ASP A 127 0.08 -17.80 4.83
CA ASP A 127 -0.47 -19.12 4.53
C ASP A 127 -1.72 -19.03 3.68
N THR A 128 -2.58 -18.05 3.96
CA THR A 128 -3.87 -17.88 3.26
C THR A 128 -3.83 -16.80 2.18
N GLY A 129 -2.94 -15.82 2.31
CA GLY A 129 -2.97 -14.59 1.52
C GLY A 129 -4.01 -13.57 2.00
N GLU A 130 -4.61 -13.75 3.17
CA GLU A 130 -5.47 -12.72 3.74
C GLU A 130 -4.67 -11.44 4.03
N LEU A 131 -5.15 -10.31 3.49
CA LEU A 131 -4.54 -9.01 3.67
C LEU A 131 -5.50 -8.05 4.39
N LEU A 132 -5.19 -7.71 5.63
CA LEU A 132 -6.02 -6.84 6.46
C LEU A 132 -5.46 -5.42 6.46
N TRP A 133 -6.36 -4.46 6.31
CA TRP A 133 -6.03 -3.04 6.37
C TRP A 133 -6.19 -2.50 7.80
N ASN A 134 -5.14 -1.89 8.35
CA ASN A 134 -5.24 -1.13 9.59
C ASN A 134 -5.56 0.34 9.29
N ARG A 135 -6.85 0.64 9.17
CA ARG A 135 -7.36 1.97 8.83
C ARG A 135 -6.98 3.04 9.86
N ASP A 136 -6.92 2.69 11.14
CA ASP A 136 -6.57 3.64 12.21
C ASP A 136 -5.12 4.12 12.13
N LYS A 137 -4.28 3.39 11.39
CA LYS A 137 -2.89 3.73 11.10
C LYS A 137 -2.69 4.31 9.70
N THR A 138 -3.78 4.65 9.00
CA THR A 138 -3.70 5.30 7.69
C THR A 138 -3.55 6.80 7.82
N GLN A 139 -2.55 7.34 7.11
CA GLN A 139 -2.24 8.75 7.07
C GLN A 139 -2.10 9.23 5.62
N LEU A 140 -2.50 10.48 5.39
CA LEU A 140 -2.25 11.20 4.15
C LEU A 140 -1.17 12.24 4.37
N ILE A 141 -0.11 12.17 3.56
CA ILE A 141 0.91 13.22 3.44
C ILE A 141 0.66 13.88 2.08
N TYR A 142 0.53 15.20 2.04
CA TYR A 142 0.22 15.92 0.81
C TYR A 142 1.08 17.17 0.67
N TRP A 143 1.31 17.57 -0.58
CA TRP A 143 2.12 18.75 -0.92
C TRP A 143 1.22 19.83 -1.46
N ILE A 144 1.17 20.96 -0.76
CA ILE A 144 0.45 22.15 -1.20
C ILE A 144 1.30 22.82 -2.30
N ARG A 145 0.70 23.06 -3.46
CA ARG A 145 1.36 23.85 -4.51
C ARG A 145 1.58 25.27 -4.01
N SER A 146 2.72 25.86 -4.34
CA SER A 146 3.11 27.21 -3.87
C SER A 146 2.21 28.36 -4.37
N ASP A 147 1.27 28.08 -5.27
CA ASP A 147 0.26 29.03 -5.75
C ASP A 147 -1.02 29.07 -4.87
N ARG A 148 -1.03 28.35 -3.74
CA ARG A 148 -2.00 28.44 -2.64
C ARG A 148 -1.34 28.97 -1.39
#